data_AF-A0AAU9JIQ5-F1
#
_entry.id   AF-A0AAU9JIQ5-F1
#
_cell.length_a   1.000
_cell.length_b   1.000
_cell.length_c   1.000
_cell.angle_alpha   90.00
_cell.angle_beta   90.00
_cell.angle_gamma   90.00
#
_symmetry.space_group_name_H-M   'P 1'
#
loop_
_entity.id
_entity.type
_entity.pdbx_description
1 polymer ?
#
loop_
_entity_poly.entity_id
_entity_poly.type
_entity_poly.pdbx_seq_one_letter_code
_entity_poly.pdbx_strand_id
1 'polypeptide(L)'
;MKEDEINELIRRALTTIDAPALISQIAQEFSNAGYSPCRSLIQNLKKLIKSHQYSPTIKLQALKIIKACADTGNSYFLTYLAKKLASRFRSLCSYQSDSSDPQRGKTLFQSDSKSEQNASAGFLNLLLQCIEEWAGRFGADEMGRETIFFKIYMDLKNKGVTFPQIEPNDEENSIKMLLKSIKKLIENNGDISEVKEKLRTVKEFKRNIEKRIAESMEESNEEDIYELIVLNDEINDVCKIYKRWKSRLNPPKGKTKNFEYEPIQVKGVRFNQKIEEYEPKPAPLPDAIEDPIMVELANDKSQRQTSFHMKDLKLNDPDEMSELKEEYLKSKDKLLEYEDLIHMYKADLARLQIKYLEAVEEREEIKCRAESLGSANTKSETTIQDVQEKCKKLENEKASLLEEIEAFKSQNNCLKITIKEAQEKLLKAEEQINKHERYIESIEVMNENLTLKNEELMQKIKNASTQKGSEKQELNNEIPGPIPQLEIHPQEEQKEEVSTVKSDPWGIDGIQWLTQKWKL
;
A
#
# COMPACT_ATOMS: atom_id res chain seq x y z
N MET A 1 33.50 18.95 18.63
CA MET A 1 32.58 19.42 19.70
C MET A 1 33.10 18.97 21.07
N LYS A 2 32.87 19.71 22.17
CA LYS A 2 33.29 19.26 23.51
C LYS A 2 32.41 18.09 23.99
N GLU A 3 32.93 17.22 24.85
CA GLU A 3 32.20 16.02 25.33
C GLU A 3 30.87 16.37 26.01
N ASP A 4 30.83 17.47 26.75
CA ASP A 4 29.61 17.96 27.43
C ASP A 4 28.52 18.40 26.43
N GLU A 5 28.90 19.01 25.31
CA GLU A 5 27.98 19.43 24.26
C GLU A 5 27.36 18.21 23.54
N ILE A 6 28.17 17.17 23.30
CA ILE A 6 27.70 15.90 22.72
C ILE A 6 26.69 15.22 23.67
N ASN A 7 27.00 15.18 24.97
CA ASN A 7 26.14 14.57 25.97
C ASN A 7 24.79 15.30 26.08
N GLU A 8 24.79 16.64 26.02
CA GLU A 8 23.54 17.40 26.02
C GLU A 8 22.73 17.22 24.74
N LEU A 9 23.39 17.12 23.58
CA LEU A 9 22.71 16.78 22.32
C LEU A 9 22.05 15.40 22.36
N ILE A 10 22.74 14.40 22.91
CA ILE A 10 22.17 13.06 23.12
C ILE A 10 20.98 13.13 24.08
N ARG A 11 21.11 13.85 25.19
CA ARG A 11 20.02 14.02 26.17
C ARG A 11 18.78 14.63 25.53
N ARG A 12 18.96 15.68 24.72
CA ARG A 12 17.88 16.34 23.97
C ARG A 12 17.26 15.41 22.92
N ALA A 13 18.07 14.66 22.17
CA ALA A 13 17.57 13.70 21.17
C ALA A 13 16.73 12.58 21.81
N LEU A 14 17.03 12.20 23.05
CA LEU A 14 16.28 11.16 23.78
C LEU A 14 14.92 11.66 24.31
N THR A 15 14.75 12.96 24.55
CA THR A 15 13.54 13.52 25.19
C THR A 15 12.63 14.30 24.23
N THR A 16 13.12 14.68 23.05
CA THR A 16 12.40 15.59 22.14
C THR A 16 11.62 14.81 21.08
N ILE A 17 10.43 15.30 20.71
CA ILE A 17 9.59 14.72 19.65
C ILE A 17 10.22 14.96 18.26
N ASP A 18 10.88 16.12 18.07
CA ASP A 18 11.61 16.51 16.85
C ASP A 18 13.07 16.02 16.85
N ALA A 19 13.25 14.72 17.12
CA ALA A 19 14.55 14.07 17.21
C ALA A 19 15.34 13.91 15.88
N PRO A 20 14.76 13.83 14.67
CA PRO A 20 15.50 13.46 13.45
C PRO A 20 16.71 14.36 13.12
N ALA A 21 16.55 15.68 13.27
CA ALA A 21 17.62 16.64 13.00
C ALA A 21 18.80 16.47 13.99
N LEU A 22 18.48 16.30 15.28
CA LEU A 22 19.47 16.06 16.33
C LEU A 22 20.19 14.72 16.14
N ILE A 23 19.46 13.66 15.77
CA ILE A 23 20.02 12.35 15.49
C ILE A 23 21.00 12.41 14.31
N SER A 24 20.66 13.15 13.26
CA SER A 24 21.52 13.35 12.09
C SER A 24 22.80 14.10 12.46
N GLN A 25 22.70 15.12 13.30
CA GLN A 25 23.86 15.85 13.83
C GLN A 25 24.77 14.95 14.67
N ILE A 26 24.19 14.11 15.55
CA ILE A 26 24.96 13.12 16.32
C ILE A 26 25.66 12.14 15.37
N ALA A 27 24.96 11.58 14.37
CA ALA A 27 25.56 10.66 13.42
C ALA A 27 26.75 11.30 12.67
N GLN A 28 26.63 12.56 12.25
CA GLN A 28 27.69 13.28 11.57
C GLN A 28 28.94 13.43 12.46
N GLU A 29 28.78 13.81 13.72
CA GLU A 29 29.89 13.91 14.69
C GLU A 29 30.59 12.56 14.92
N PHE A 30 29.83 11.46 14.86
CA PHE A 30 30.36 10.11 15.06
C PHE A 30 30.85 9.41 13.78
N SER A 31 30.66 10.01 12.60
CA SER A 31 31.10 9.44 11.32
C SER A 31 32.61 9.19 11.26
N ASN A 32 33.41 10.11 11.80
CA ASN A 32 34.87 10.03 11.85
C ASN A 32 35.42 9.99 13.29
N ALA A 33 34.56 9.75 14.27
CA ALA A 33 34.98 9.69 15.66
C ALA A 33 35.91 8.50 15.93
N GLY A 34 36.91 8.74 16.78
CA GLY A 34 37.83 7.71 17.22
C GLY A 34 37.20 6.68 18.17
N TYR A 35 38.00 5.70 18.55
CA TYR A 35 37.59 4.57 19.38
C TYR A 35 36.97 4.95 20.74
N SER A 36 37.53 5.95 21.44
CA SER A 36 37.08 6.34 22.79
C SER A 36 35.68 6.97 22.81
N PRO A 37 35.36 7.98 21.96
CA PRO A 37 34.00 8.50 21.86
C PRO A 37 32.95 7.44 21.49
N CYS A 38 33.21 6.62 20.45
CA CYS A 38 32.27 5.56 20.03
C CYS A 38 31.98 4.57 21.17
N ARG A 39 33.02 4.20 21.93
CA ARG A 39 32.88 3.35 23.13
C ARG A 39 31.96 3.99 24.16
N SER A 40 32.19 5.26 24.50
CA SER A 40 31.41 5.99 25.52
C SER A 40 29.94 6.05 25.14
N LEU A 41 29.66 6.43 23.89
CA LEU A 41 28.29 6.50 23.35
C LEU A 41 27.57 5.15 23.43
N ILE A 42 28.18 4.09 22.90
CA ILE A 42 27.56 2.75 22.89
C ILE A 42 27.32 2.23 24.31
N GLN A 43 28.22 2.51 25.26
CA GLN A 43 28.03 2.14 26.65
C GLN A 43 26.84 2.88 27.29
N ASN A 44 26.70 4.17 27.00
CA ASN A 44 25.58 4.97 27.51
C ASN A 44 24.25 4.50 26.92
N LEU A 45 24.16 4.35 25.59
CA LEU A 45 22.94 3.85 24.92
C LEU A 45 22.58 2.42 25.36
N LYS A 46 23.58 1.57 25.59
CA LYS A 46 23.37 0.23 26.17
C LYS A 46 22.73 0.27 27.56
N LYS A 47 23.17 1.20 28.43
CA LYS A 47 22.57 1.37 29.77
C LYS A 47 21.10 1.78 29.65
N LEU A 48 20.78 2.68 28.73
CA LEU A 48 19.40 3.12 28.47
C LEU A 48 18.50 1.96 28.03
N ILE A 49 18.94 1.19 27.03
CA ILE A 49 18.18 0.06 26.49
C ILE A 49 17.96 -1.04 27.55
N LYS A 50 18.95 -1.30 28.40
CA LYS A 50 18.87 -2.35 29.43
C LYS A 50 18.00 -1.95 30.62
N SER A 51 18.02 -0.69 31.03
CA SER A 51 17.36 -0.25 32.25
C SER A 51 15.84 -0.41 32.15
N HIS A 52 15.22 -0.84 33.25
CA HIS A 52 13.75 -0.90 33.37
C HIS A 52 13.16 0.46 33.73
N GLN A 53 13.98 1.42 34.17
CA GLN A 53 13.55 2.75 34.58
C GLN A 53 13.21 3.66 33.38
N TYR A 54 13.78 3.40 32.20
CA TYR A 54 13.51 4.20 31.01
C TYR A 54 12.33 3.64 30.23
N SER A 55 11.47 4.55 29.78
CA SER A 55 10.29 4.21 28.99
C SER A 55 10.67 3.62 27.63
N PRO A 56 9.80 2.78 27.02
CA PRO A 56 9.97 2.30 25.66
C PRO A 56 10.28 3.38 24.63
N THR A 57 9.67 4.56 24.76
CA THR A 57 9.94 5.70 23.88
C THR A 57 11.41 6.12 23.91
N ILE A 58 12.02 6.23 25.09
CA ILE A 58 13.46 6.56 25.24
C ILE A 58 14.33 5.45 24.63
N LYS A 59 13.95 4.18 24.82
CA LYS A 59 14.67 3.04 24.25
C LYS A 59 14.61 3.05 22.72
N LEU A 60 13.47 3.40 22.15
CA LEU A 60 13.29 3.57 20.70
C LEU A 60 14.17 4.69 20.16
N GLN A 61 14.21 5.85 20.82
CA GLN A 61 15.11 6.95 20.41
C GLN A 61 16.58 6.55 20.52
N ALA A 62 16.97 5.84 21.58
CA ALA A 62 18.33 5.32 21.72
C ALA A 62 18.70 4.39 20.56
N LEU A 63 17.77 3.54 20.11
CA LEU A 63 17.98 2.67 18.95
C LEU A 63 18.09 3.47 17.64
N LYS A 64 17.29 4.52 17.44
CA LYS A 64 17.40 5.41 16.27
C LYS A 64 18.77 6.09 16.20
N ILE A 65 19.31 6.54 17.33
CA ILE A 65 20.68 7.09 17.41
C ILE A 65 21.71 6.01 17.00
N ILE A 66 21.57 4.78 17.51
CA ILE A 66 22.46 3.67 17.13
C ILE A 66 22.41 3.42 15.64
N LYS A 67 21.21 3.36 15.04
CA LYS A 67 21.01 3.17 13.60
C LYS A 67 21.74 4.24 12.81
N ALA A 68 21.44 5.51 13.07
CA ALA A 68 22.03 6.61 12.34
C ALA A 68 23.56 6.63 12.44
N CYS A 69 24.13 6.32 13.61
CA CYS A 69 25.57 6.23 13.78
C CYS A 69 26.18 5.02 13.05
N ALA A 70 25.51 3.86 13.07
CA ALA A 70 25.97 2.66 12.36
C ALA A 70 25.94 2.87 10.83
N ASP A 71 24.93 3.57 10.32
CA ASP A 71 24.75 3.85 8.89
C ASP A 71 25.86 4.73 8.30
N THR A 72 26.63 5.43 9.13
CA THR A 72 27.84 6.16 8.69
C THR A 72 28.99 5.26 8.25
N GLY A 73 28.95 3.97 8.60
CA GLY A 73 30.02 3.02 8.26
C GLY A 73 31.30 3.15 9.11
N ASN A 74 31.29 3.90 10.22
CA ASN A 74 32.44 4.00 11.11
C ASN A 74 32.81 2.62 11.70
N SER A 75 33.99 2.10 11.33
CA SER A 75 34.47 0.77 11.73
C SER A 75 34.63 0.61 13.25
N TYR A 76 35.06 1.65 13.97
CA TYR A 76 35.16 1.61 15.44
C TYR A 76 33.78 1.50 16.08
N PHE A 77 32.79 2.24 15.57
CA PHE A 77 31.42 2.18 16.04
C PHE A 77 30.82 0.78 15.81
N LEU A 78 30.91 0.27 14.58
CA LEU A 78 30.40 -1.06 14.21
C LEU A 78 31.03 -2.18 15.03
N THR A 79 32.36 -2.13 15.24
CA THR A 79 33.08 -3.11 16.06
C THR A 79 32.57 -3.14 17.51
N TYR A 80 32.31 -1.97 18.09
CA TYR A 80 31.78 -1.89 19.45
C TYR A 80 30.32 -2.29 19.56
N LEU A 81 29.50 -1.93 18.57
CA LEU A 81 28.11 -2.30 18.47
C LEU A 81 27.97 -3.83 18.46
N ALA A 82 28.74 -4.47 17.57
CA ALA A 82 28.92 -5.91 17.50
C ALA A 82 29.34 -6.52 18.86
N LYS A 83 30.35 -5.95 19.52
CA LYS A 83 30.88 -6.50 20.78
C LYS A 83 29.96 -6.33 21.98
N LYS A 84 29.17 -5.25 22.05
CA LYS A 84 28.46 -4.85 23.28
C LYS A 84 26.96 -5.05 23.25
N LEU A 85 26.33 -4.98 22.08
CA LEU A 85 24.88 -5.00 21.93
C LEU A 85 24.37 -6.21 21.12
N ALA A 86 25.18 -6.79 20.24
CA ALA A 86 24.74 -7.84 19.32
C ALA A 86 24.07 -9.05 20.02
N SER A 87 24.65 -9.56 21.11
CA SER A 87 24.03 -10.65 21.88
C SER A 87 22.69 -10.27 22.50
N ARG A 88 22.54 -9.02 22.93
CA ARG A 88 21.30 -8.51 23.50
C ARG A 88 20.25 -8.30 22.41
N PHE A 89 20.64 -7.74 21.28
CA PHE A 89 19.76 -7.56 20.12
C PHE A 89 19.23 -8.89 19.62
N ARG A 90 20.09 -9.91 19.48
CA ARG A 90 19.67 -11.28 19.18
C ARG A 90 18.58 -11.80 20.13
N SER A 91 18.78 -11.60 21.44
CA SER A 91 17.81 -12.02 22.47
C SER A 91 16.49 -11.24 22.39
N LEU A 92 16.53 -9.93 22.11
CA LEU A 92 15.32 -9.10 21.98
C LEU A 92 14.54 -9.44 20.70
N CYS A 93 15.23 -9.66 19.58
CA CYS A 93 14.62 -10.08 18.32
C CYS A 93 13.99 -11.48 18.37
N SER A 94 14.45 -12.33 19.29
CA SER A 94 13.87 -13.67 19.51
C SER A 94 12.64 -13.64 20.43
N TYR A 95 12.19 -12.47 20.87
CA TYR A 95 10.99 -12.35 21.69
C TYR A 95 9.75 -12.73 20.86
N GLN A 96 9.01 -13.74 21.34
CA GLN A 96 7.85 -14.30 20.62
C GLN A 96 8.18 -14.65 19.16
N SER A 97 9.32 -15.31 18.94
CA SER A 97 9.81 -15.71 17.61
C SER A 97 8.77 -16.41 16.75
N ASP A 98 7.89 -17.19 17.40
CA ASP A 98 6.91 -18.07 16.77
C ASP A 98 5.65 -17.32 16.31
N SER A 99 5.52 -16.04 16.68
CA SER A 99 4.42 -15.17 16.26
C SER A 99 4.78 -14.41 14.99
N SER A 100 3.93 -14.56 13.97
CA SER A 100 3.97 -13.75 12.73
C SER A 100 3.34 -12.36 12.90
N ASP A 101 2.87 -12.00 14.10
CA ASP A 101 2.22 -10.71 14.36
C ASP A 101 3.24 -9.55 14.29
N PRO A 102 3.06 -8.56 13.38
CA PRO A 102 3.92 -7.38 13.30
C PRO A 102 3.87 -6.49 14.57
N GLN A 103 2.89 -6.71 15.47
CA GLN A 103 2.73 -6.00 16.73
C GLN A 103 3.23 -6.80 17.94
N ARG A 104 3.91 -7.95 17.75
CA ARG A 104 4.44 -8.79 18.85
C ARG A 104 5.39 -8.07 19.82
N GLY A 105 5.96 -6.95 19.40
CA GLY A 105 6.81 -6.13 20.28
C GLY A 105 6.05 -5.33 21.35
N LYS A 106 4.70 -5.25 21.32
CA LYS A 106 3.91 -4.44 22.27
C LYS A 106 4.17 -4.79 23.74
N THR A 107 4.37 -6.06 24.04
CA THR A 107 4.58 -6.56 25.41
C THR A 107 6.06 -6.70 25.81
N LEU A 108 6.99 -6.37 24.90
CA LEU A 108 8.43 -6.56 25.10
C LEU A 108 8.97 -5.86 26.36
N PHE A 109 8.43 -4.68 26.67
CA PHE A 109 8.83 -3.86 27.82
C PHE A 109 7.73 -3.74 28.89
N GLN A 110 6.67 -4.57 28.82
CA GLN A 110 5.61 -4.67 29.84
C GLN A 110 5.04 -3.30 30.28
N SER A 111 4.67 -2.46 29.30
CA SER A 111 4.11 -1.13 29.58
C SER A 111 2.59 -1.14 29.48
N ASP A 112 1.92 -0.43 30.40
CA ASP A 112 0.45 -0.39 30.49
C ASP A 112 -0.20 0.62 29.54
N SER A 113 0.56 1.63 29.08
CA SER A 113 0.01 2.67 28.20
C SER A 113 0.11 2.28 26.72
N LYS A 114 -0.95 2.56 25.95
CA LYS A 114 -1.00 2.27 24.50
C LYS A 114 0.14 2.93 23.72
N SER A 115 0.51 4.17 24.09
CA SER A 115 1.62 4.90 23.45
C SER A 115 2.96 4.18 23.66
N GLU A 116 3.25 3.72 24.88
CA GLU A 116 4.49 3.02 25.19
C GLU A 116 4.50 1.58 24.64
N GLN A 117 3.34 0.93 24.53
CA GLN A 117 3.20 -0.34 23.80
C GLN A 117 3.52 -0.17 22.31
N ASN A 118 3.02 0.88 21.68
CA ASN A 118 3.33 1.20 20.28
C ASN A 118 4.84 1.51 20.11
N ALA A 119 5.45 2.25 21.03
CA ALA A 119 6.89 2.48 21.03
C ALA A 119 7.70 1.19 21.23
N SER A 120 7.18 0.25 22.03
CA SER A 120 7.79 -1.09 22.22
C SER A 120 7.74 -1.93 20.95
N ALA A 121 6.61 -1.92 20.24
CA ALA A 121 6.47 -2.55 18.93
C ALA A 121 7.42 -1.92 17.90
N GLY A 122 7.44 -0.58 17.83
CA GLY A 122 8.34 0.18 16.97
C GLY A 122 9.82 -0.09 17.26
N PHE A 123 10.20 -0.29 18.53
CA PHE A 123 11.55 -0.68 18.91
C PHE A 123 11.94 -2.02 18.31
N LEU A 124 11.07 -3.03 18.43
CA LEU A 124 11.35 -4.36 17.91
C LEU A 124 11.44 -4.36 16.38
N ASN A 125 10.52 -3.68 15.71
CA ASN A 125 10.49 -3.61 14.24
C ASN A 125 11.72 -2.88 13.70
N LEU A 126 12.06 -1.72 14.27
CA LEU A 126 13.28 -1.00 13.92
C LEU A 126 14.54 -1.85 14.16
N LEU A 127 14.57 -2.63 15.24
CA LEU A 127 15.72 -3.47 15.55
C LEU A 127 15.88 -4.60 14.52
N LEU A 128 14.78 -5.24 14.12
CA LEU A 128 14.79 -6.29 13.08
C LEU A 128 15.26 -5.71 11.74
N GLN A 129 14.76 -4.53 11.36
CA GLN A 129 15.19 -3.81 10.17
C GLN A 129 16.70 -3.48 10.23
N CYS A 130 17.19 -2.99 11.38
CA CYS A 130 18.62 -2.71 11.55
C CYS A 130 19.47 -3.98 11.37
N ILE A 131 19.04 -5.12 11.92
CA ILE A 131 19.78 -6.38 11.77
C ILE A 131 19.83 -6.83 10.31
N GLU A 132 18.72 -6.72 9.57
CA GLU A 132 18.68 -7.04 8.15
C GLU A 132 19.57 -6.10 7.31
N GLU A 133 19.45 -4.79 7.52
CA GLU A 133 20.26 -3.78 6.83
C GLU A 133 21.75 -3.94 7.12
N TRP A 134 22.14 -4.14 8.39
CA TRP A 134 23.54 -4.32 8.78
C TRP A 134 24.10 -5.67 8.32
N ALA A 135 23.29 -6.73 8.26
CA ALA A 135 23.70 -8.00 7.66
C ALA A 135 23.94 -7.87 6.14
N GLY A 136 23.12 -7.07 5.43
CA GLY A 136 23.33 -6.79 4.02
C GLY A 136 24.55 -5.93 3.74
N ARG A 137 24.75 -4.84 4.50
CA ARG A 137 25.84 -3.87 4.27
C ARG A 137 27.19 -4.29 4.88
N PHE A 138 27.14 -4.89 6.06
CA PHE A 138 28.32 -5.20 6.88
C PHE A 138 28.40 -6.70 7.19
N GLY A 139 27.78 -7.56 6.37
CA GLY A 139 27.70 -9.00 6.59
C GLY A 139 29.00 -9.76 6.38
N ALA A 140 29.92 -9.20 5.59
CA ALA A 140 31.25 -9.75 5.36
C ALA A 140 32.32 -8.72 5.73
N ASP A 141 33.42 -9.18 6.33
CA ASP A 141 34.61 -8.36 6.53
C ASP A 141 35.43 -8.21 5.23
N GLU A 142 36.51 -7.43 5.26
CA GLU A 142 37.41 -7.22 4.12
C GLU A 142 38.03 -8.52 3.57
N MET A 143 38.01 -9.60 4.37
CA MET A 143 38.51 -10.93 3.98
C MET A 143 37.39 -11.86 3.52
N GLY A 144 36.16 -11.36 3.36
CA GLY A 144 34.99 -12.15 2.97
C GLY A 144 34.43 -13.05 4.08
N ARG A 145 34.88 -12.90 5.34
CA ARG A 145 34.39 -13.71 6.46
C ARG A 145 33.11 -13.12 7.03
N GLU A 146 32.17 -14.00 7.36
CA GLU A 146 30.90 -13.61 7.96
C GLU A 146 31.09 -12.87 9.29
N THR A 147 30.53 -11.66 9.36
CA THR A 147 30.51 -10.85 10.58
C THR A 147 29.43 -11.32 11.55
N ILE A 148 29.43 -10.76 12.75
CA ILE A 148 28.41 -11.09 13.75
C ILE A 148 27.01 -10.67 13.31
N PHE A 149 26.88 -9.63 12.48
CA PHE A 149 25.59 -9.15 11.99
C PHE A 149 24.92 -10.19 11.09
N PHE A 150 25.69 -10.74 10.13
CA PHE A 150 25.22 -11.82 9.26
C PHE A 150 24.86 -13.08 10.05
N LYS A 151 25.70 -13.48 11.02
CA LYS A 151 25.43 -14.64 11.88
C LYS A 151 24.14 -14.48 12.70
N ILE A 152 23.87 -13.29 13.20
CA ILE A 152 22.62 -13.01 13.94
C ILE A 152 21.43 -13.07 12.99
N TYR A 153 21.53 -12.47 11.82
CA TYR A 153 20.45 -12.49 10.82
C TYR A 153 20.08 -13.93 10.43
N MET A 154 21.07 -14.75 10.08
CA MET A 154 20.85 -16.16 9.72
C MET A 154 20.29 -16.98 10.90
N ASP A 155 20.78 -16.75 12.13
CA ASP A 155 20.21 -17.41 13.32
C ASP A 155 18.74 -17.05 13.55
N LEU A 156 18.37 -15.79 13.38
CA LEU A 156 16.98 -15.35 13.53
C LEU A 156 16.09 -15.95 12.42
N LYS A 157 16.56 -15.96 11.18
CA LYS A 157 15.87 -16.64 10.06
C LYS A 157 15.65 -18.12 10.34
N ASN A 158 16.68 -18.82 10.81
CA ASN A 158 16.58 -20.24 11.15
C ASN A 158 15.62 -20.52 12.31
N LYS A 159 15.37 -19.53 13.17
CA LYS A 159 14.36 -19.59 14.24
C LYS A 159 12.95 -19.19 13.79
N GLY A 160 12.73 -18.94 12.51
CA GLY A 160 11.42 -18.54 11.98
C GLY A 160 11.02 -17.12 12.34
N VAL A 161 11.97 -16.26 12.74
CA VAL A 161 11.67 -14.85 13.01
C VAL A 161 11.32 -14.14 11.70
N THR A 162 10.08 -13.66 11.59
CA THR A 162 9.63 -12.80 10.50
C THR A 162 10.28 -11.41 10.63
N PHE A 163 10.90 -10.94 9.55
CA PHE A 163 11.44 -9.59 9.45
C PHE A 163 10.35 -8.66 8.89
N PRO A 164 10.23 -7.42 9.39
CA PRO A 164 9.27 -6.47 8.85
C PRO A 164 9.62 -6.20 7.39
N GLN A 165 8.65 -6.32 6.50
CA GLN A 165 8.81 -5.82 5.14
C GLN A 165 8.96 -4.30 5.23
N ILE A 166 9.99 -3.76 4.57
CA ILE A 166 10.30 -2.33 4.57
C ILE A 166 9.03 -1.57 4.22
N GLU A 167 8.54 -0.74 5.14
CA GLU A 167 7.32 0.03 4.88
C GLU A 167 7.55 1.02 3.71
N PRO A 168 6.52 1.27 2.88
CA PRO A 168 6.59 2.00 1.61
C PRO A 168 7.30 3.36 1.62
N ASN A 169 7.25 4.08 2.75
CA ASN A 169 7.59 5.49 2.83
C ASN A 169 9.10 5.79 2.64
N ASP A 170 9.98 4.84 2.97
CA ASP A 170 11.44 5.00 2.79
C ASP A 170 11.90 4.58 1.38
N GLU A 171 11.24 3.60 0.75
CA GLU A 171 11.52 3.21 -0.63
C GLU A 171 11.08 4.28 -1.63
N GLU A 172 9.90 4.87 -1.43
CA GLU A 172 9.39 5.94 -2.29
C GLU A 172 10.25 7.20 -2.23
N ASN A 173 10.73 7.59 -1.05
CA ASN A 173 11.66 8.71 -0.91
C ASN A 173 13.04 8.40 -1.52
N SER A 174 13.55 7.19 -1.32
CA SER A 174 14.79 6.72 -1.95
C SER A 174 14.69 6.78 -3.47
N ILE A 175 13.51 6.54 -4.02
CA ILE A 175 13.28 6.54 -5.47
C ILE A 175 12.98 7.91 -6.03
N LYS A 176 12.27 8.77 -5.30
CA LYS A 176 12.21 10.20 -5.63
C LYS A 176 13.62 10.82 -5.70
N MET A 177 14.52 10.43 -4.79
CA MET A 177 15.94 10.83 -4.82
C MET A 177 16.70 10.24 -6.01
N LEU A 178 16.50 8.96 -6.32
CA LEU A 178 17.11 8.29 -7.46
C LEU A 178 16.66 8.89 -8.80
N LEU A 179 15.36 9.19 -8.95
CA LEU A 179 14.78 9.84 -10.11
C LEU A 179 15.37 11.26 -10.31
N LYS A 180 15.52 12.03 -9.23
CA LYS A 180 16.21 13.33 -9.26
C LYS A 180 17.69 13.19 -9.65
N SER A 181 18.39 12.17 -9.16
CA SER A 181 19.78 11.89 -9.53
C SER A 181 19.91 11.56 -11.02
N ILE A 182 19.02 10.74 -11.58
CA ILE A 182 19.01 10.40 -13.01
C ILE A 182 18.73 11.65 -13.87
N LYS A 183 17.75 12.48 -13.50
CA LYS A 183 17.46 13.74 -14.22
C LYS A 183 18.71 14.65 -14.25
N LYS A 184 19.37 14.86 -13.11
CA LYS A 184 20.61 15.64 -13.04
C LYS A 184 21.75 15.05 -13.87
N LEU A 185 21.93 13.73 -13.84
CA LEU A 185 22.95 13.07 -14.66
C LEU A 185 22.68 13.24 -16.15
N ILE A 186 21.42 13.15 -16.59
CA ILE A 186 21.03 13.37 -17.99
C ILE A 186 21.24 14.84 -18.40
N GLU A 187 20.85 15.80 -17.55
CA GLU A 187 21.03 17.24 -17.80
C GLU A 187 22.51 17.63 -17.91
N ASN A 188 23.37 16.99 -17.11
CA ASN A 188 24.81 17.26 -17.09
C ASN A 188 25.62 16.43 -18.12
N ASN A 189 24.96 15.68 -19.01
CA ASN A 189 25.62 14.71 -19.90
C ASN A 189 26.55 13.73 -19.17
N GLY A 190 26.11 13.21 -18.03
CA GLY A 190 26.81 12.20 -17.25
C GLY A 190 26.99 10.87 -17.98
N ASP A 191 27.75 9.96 -17.37
CA ASP A 191 28.08 8.68 -17.98
C ASP A 191 26.82 7.83 -18.27
N ILE A 192 26.75 7.32 -19.50
CA ILE A 192 25.66 6.44 -19.97
C ILE A 192 25.61 5.16 -19.12
N SER A 193 26.76 4.64 -18.67
CA SER A 193 26.81 3.42 -17.86
C SER A 193 26.17 3.64 -16.49
N GLU A 194 26.56 4.73 -15.80
CA GLU A 194 25.99 5.11 -14.50
C GLU A 194 24.47 5.38 -14.59
N VAL A 195 24.02 6.11 -15.62
CA VAL A 195 22.60 6.37 -15.86
C VAL A 195 21.84 5.06 -16.12
N LYS A 196 22.42 4.13 -16.87
CA LYS A 196 21.79 2.83 -17.21
C LYS A 196 21.66 1.93 -15.98
N GLU A 197 22.64 1.94 -15.08
CA GLU A 197 22.61 1.17 -13.84
C GLU A 197 21.51 1.67 -12.90
N LYS A 198 21.46 2.99 -12.63
CA LYS A 198 20.39 3.60 -11.83
C LYS A 198 19.00 3.39 -12.45
N LEU A 199 18.90 3.40 -13.78
CA LEU A 199 17.66 3.12 -14.49
C LEU A 199 17.20 1.65 -14.38
N ARG A 200 18.11 0.68 -14.15
CA ARG A 200 17.69 -0.71 -13.87
C ARG A 200 16.95 -0.77 -12.53
N THR A 201 17.51 -0.16 -11.50
CA THR A 201 16.89 -0.09 -10.17
C THR A 201 15.52 0.59 -10.21
N VAL A 202 15.38 1.68 -10.98
CA VAL A 202 14.07 2.34 -11.21
C VAL A 202 13.07 1.44 -11.92
N LYS A 203 13.50 0.61 -12.88
CA LYS A 203 12.61 -0.33 -13.59
C LYS A 203 12.18 -1.51 -12.73
N GLU A 204 13.08 -2.00 -11.87
CA GLU A 204 12.77 -3.01 -10.86
C GLU A 204 11.64 -2.50 -9.97
N PHE A 205 11.81 -1.28 -9.44
CA PHE A 205 10.81 -0.68 -8.58
C PHE A 205 9.51 -0.34 -9.29
N LYS A 206 9.57 0.06 -10.56
CA LYS A 206 8.37 0.28 -11.35
C LYS A 206 7.45 -0.95 -11.35
N ARG A 207 8.01 -2.15 -11.50
CA ARG A 207 7.24 -3.40 -11.43
C ARG A 207 6.62 -3.61 -10.05
N ASN A 208 7.35 -3.25 -8.99
CA ASN A 208 6.83 -3.33 -7.63
C ASN A 208 5.68 -2.34 -7.39
N ILE A 209 5.78 -1.09 -7.90
CA ILE A 209 4.67 -0.12 -7.84
C ILE A 209 3.47 -0.62 -8.65
N GLU A 210 3.67 -1.08 -9.89
CA GLU A 210 2.57 -1.58 -10.74
C GLU A 210 1.85 -2.76 -10.06
N LYS A 211 2.60 -3.63 -9.37
CA LYS A 211 2.03 -4.71 -8.55
C LYS A 211 1.26 -4.17 -7.34
N ARG A 212 1.81 -3.21 -6.60
CA ARG A 212 1.16 -2.60 -5.43
C ARG A 212 -0.09 -1.81 -5.79
N ILE A 213 -0.10 -1.12 -6.94
CA ILE A 213 -1.30 -0.45 -7.45
C ILE A 213 -2.40 -1.49 -7.69
N ALA A 214 -2.07 -2.65 -8.29
CA ALA A 214 -3.03 -3.72 -8.50
C ALA A 214 -3.55 -4.29 -7.17
N GLU A 215 -2.68 -4.52 -6.19
CA GLU A 215 -3.04 -5.01 -4.85
C GLU A 215 -3.90 -3.97 -4.07
N SER A 216 -3.52 -2.70 -4.05
CA SER A 216 -4.26 -1.63 -3.36
C SER A 216 -5.62 -1.34 -4.01
N MET A 217 -5.76 -1.53 -5.33
CA MET A 217 -7.05 -1.47 -6.02
C MET A 217 -8.03 -2.57 -5.57
N GLU A 218 -7.52 -3.71 -5.07
CA GLU A 218 -8.37 -4.77 -4.49
C GLU A 218 -8.81 -4.44 -3.05
N GLU A 219 -7.96 -3.75 -2.28
CA GLU A 219 -8.16 -3.43 -0.85
C GLU A 219 -8.94 -2.11 -0.59
N SER A 220 -9.30 -1.35 -1.64
CA SER A 220 -10.10 -0.10 -1.56
C SER A 220 -9.47 1.05 -0.77
N ASN A 221 -8.13 1.15 -0.75
CA ASN A 221 -7.43 2.23 -0.07
C ASN A 221 -7.10 3.38 -1.05
N GLU A 222 -8.04 4.34 -1.21
CA GLU A 222 -7.97 5.40 -2.23
C GLU A 222 -6.76 6.35 -2.07
N GLU A 223 -6.31 6.60 -0.85
CA GLU A 223 -5.26 7.60 -0.56
C GLU A 223 -3.87 7.08 -0.99
N ASP A 224 -3.58 5.80 -0.74
CA ASP A 224 -2.33 5.14 -1.15
C ASP A 224 -2.24 4.94 -2.67
N ILE A 225 -3.37 4.69 -3.35
CA ILE A 225 -3.43 4.50 -4.81
C ILE A 225 -2.98 5.78 -5.54
N TYR A 226 -3.42 6.94 -5.06
CA TYR A 226 -3.09 8.21 -5.71
C TYR A 226 -1.58 8.51 -5.66
N GLU A 227 -0.95 8.30 -4.51
CA GLU A 227 0.50 8.51 -4.36
C GLU A 227 1.33 7.55 -5.23
N LEU A 228 0.92 6.28 -5.29
CA LEU A 228 1.58 5.27 -6.14
C LEU A 228 1.43 5.58 -7.64
N ILE A 229 0.28 6.08 -8.08
CA ILE A 229 0.05 6.51 -9.48
C ILE A 229 0.95 7.69 -9.83
N VAL A 230 1.00 8.72 -8.99
CA VAL A 230 1.85 9.90 -9.20
C VAL A 230 3.32 9.49 -9.31
N LEU A 231 3.79 8.59 -8.44
CA LEU A 231 5.17 8.10 -8.48
C LEU A 231 5.46 7.27 -9.75
N ASN A 232 4.51 6.44 -10.19
CA ASN A 232 4.64 5.68 -11.43
C ASN A 232 4.77 6.59 -12.66
N ASP A 233 4.02 7.69 -12.69
CA ASP A 233 4.11 8.69 -13.75
C ASP A 233 5.48 9.38 -13.78
N GLU A 234 6.03 9.75 -12.62
CA GLU A 234 7.38 10.30 -12.53
C GLU A 234 8.46 9.33 -13.06
N ILE A 235 8.32 8.03 -12.76
CA ILE A 235 9.21 6.97 -13.27
C ILE A 235 9.10 6.88 -14.81
N ASN A 236 7.88 6.90 -15.34
CA ASN A 236 7.64 6.84 -16.78
C ASN A 236 8.26 8.05 -17.49
N ASP A 237 8.17 9.24 -16.91
CA ASP A 237 8.75 10.44 -17.47
C ASP A 237 10.28 10.41 -17.49
N VAL A 238 10.93 9.96 -16.41
CA VAL A 238 12.38 9.75 -16.41
C VAL A 238 12.80 8.73 -17.47
N CYS A 239 12.04 7.65 -17.65
CA CYS A 239 12.28 6.68 -18.71
C CYS A 239 12.16 7.29 -20.12
N LYS A 240 11.18 8.18 -20.35
CA LYS A 240 11.04 8.91 -21.63
C LYS A 240 12.21 9.86 -21.85
N ILE A 241 12.62 10.61 -20.82
CA ILE A 241 13.76 11.53 -20.87
C ILE A 241 15.04 10.76 -21.24
N TYR A 242 15.30 9.64 -20.59
CA TYR A 242 16.44 8.77 -20.92
C TYR A 242 16.41 8.27 -22.36
N LYS A 243 15.25 7.80 -22.85
CA LYS A 243 15.10 7.35 -24.26
C LYS A 243 15.45 8.48 -25.23
N ARG A 244 14.95 9.70 -24.99
CA ARG A 244 15.26 10.87 -25.83
C ARG A 244 16.75 11.24 -25.78
N TRP A 245 17.35 11.25 -24.60
CA TRP A 245 18.78 11.55 -24.42
C TRP A 245 19.67 10.50 -25.10
N LYS A 246 19.37 9.21 -24.93
CA LYS A 246 20.07 8.10 -25.59
C LYS A 246 20.01 8.19 -27.12
N SER A 247 18.88 8.58 -27.68
CA SER A 247 18.72 8.77 -29.14
C SER A 247 19.53 9.96 -29.68
N ARG A 248 19.85 10.96 -28.85
CA ARG A 248 20.74 12.07 -29.23
C ARG A 248 22.20 11.67 -29.25
N LEU A 249 22.60 10.76 -28.35
CA LEU A 249 23.97 10.25 -28.25
C LEU A 249 24.33 9.25 -29.34
N ASN A 250 23.34 8.49 -29.82
CA ASN A 250 23.48 7.58 -30.95
C ASN A 250 22.48 7.96 -32.05
N PRO A 251 22.73 9.02 -32.84
CA PRO A 251 21.90 9.33 -33.98
C PRO A 251 21.93 8.13 -34.94
N PRO A 252 20.78 7.70 -35.49
CA PRO A 252 20.73 6.59 -36.43
C PRO A 252 21.66 6.91 -37.60
N LYS A 253 22.71 6.09 -37.76
CA LYS A 253 23.60 6.11 -38.91
C LYS A 253 22.78 5.77 -40.15
N GLY A 254 22.17 6.77 -40.79
CA GLY A 254 21.30 6.49 -41.95
C GLY A 254 20.49 7.66 -42.51
N LYS A 255 20.85 8.92 -42.25
CA LYS A 255 20.30 10.05 -43.02
C LYS A 255 21.40 10.99 -43.49
N THR A 256 22.28 10.46 -44.33
CA THR A 256 22.90 11.28 -45.38
C THR A 256 21.78 11.73 -46.32
N LYS A 257 21.68 13.05 -46.48
CA LYS A 257 20.91 13.71 -47.53
C LYS A 257 21.20 13.03 -48.88
N ASN A 258 20.17 12.57 -49.58
CA ASN A 258 19.99 12.77 -51.03
C ASN A 258 18.72 12.05 -51.53
N PHE A 259 18.10 12.68 -52.53
CA PHE A 259 16.93 12.30 -53.33
C PHE A 259 15.54 12.54 -52.73
N GLU A 260 14.98 13.69 -53.11
CA GLU A 260 13.57 13.83 -53.45
C GLU A 260 13.14 12.66 -54.35
N TYR A 261 12.14 11.90 -53.91
CA TYR A 261 11.19 11.26 -54.81
C TYR A 261 9.80 11.56 -54.28
N GLU A 262 8.96 12.10 -55.16
CA GLU A 262 7.56 12.38 -54.93
C GLU A 262 6.79 11.11 -54.54
N PRO A 263 5.74 11.23 -53.71
CA PRO A 263 4.96 10.09 -53.25
C PRO A 263 4.02 9.60 -54.36
N ILE A 264 4.24 8.38 -54.86
CA ILE A 264 3.22 7.66 -55.62
C ILE A 264 2.11 7.25 -54.64
N GLN A 265 0.96 7.91 -54.74
CA GLN A 265 -0.27 7.46 -54.10
C GLN A 265 -0.77 6.19 -54.78
N VAL A 266 -0.75 5.06 -54.08
CA VAL A 266 -1.55 3.89 -54.45
C VAL A 266 -2.72 3.78 -53.48
N LYS A 267 -3.89 4.17 -53.97
CA LYS A 267 -5.19 3.93 -53.32
C LYS A 267 -5.48 2.43 -53.31
N GLY A 268 -5.89 1.94 -52.13
CA GLY A 268 -6.87 0.88 -51.99
C GLY A 268 -6.39 -0.53 -52.28
N VAL A 269 -5.82 -1.20 -51.27
CA VAL A 269 -5.93 -2.66 -51.14
C VAL A 269 -6.37 -2.97 -49.71
N ARG A 270 -7.58 -3.52 -49.58
CA ARG A 270 -8.11 -4.07 -48.33
C ARG A 270 -7.34 -5.34 -48.02
N PHE A 271 -6.60 -5.37 -46.93
CA PHE A 271 -6.04 -6.62 -46.38
C PHE A 271 -7.16 -7.42 -45.70
N ASN A 272 -7.89 -8.20 -46.49
CA ASN A 272 -8.62 -9.37 -46.03
C ASN A 272 -8.14 -10.54 -46.89
N GLN A 273 -6.98 -11.10 -46.55
CA GLN A 273 -6.58 -12.41 -47.02
C GLN A 273 -6.19 -13.22 -45.80
N LYS A 274 -6.96 -14.28 -45.55
CA LYS A 274 -6.60 -15.38 -44.65
C LYS A 274 -5.19 -15.84 -45.03
N ILE A 275 -4.29 -15.81 -44.07
CA ILE A 275 -3.02 -16.50 -44.17
C ILE A 275 -3.38 -17.98 -44.10
N GLU A 276 -3.37 -18.68 -45.24
CA GLU A 276 -3.32 -20.14 -45.24
C GLU A 276 -1.94 -20.54 -44.71
N GLU A 277 -1.93 -21.11 -43.51
CA GLU A 277 -0.80 -21.84 -42.95
C GLU A 277 -0.39 -22.95 -43.93
N TYR A 278 0.75 -22.76 -44.58
CA TYR A 278 1.41 -23.85 -45.27
C TYR A 278 2.25 -24.61 -44.23
N GLU A 279 1.65 -25.60 -43.58
CA GLU A 279 2.41 -26.59 -42.81
C GLU A 279 3.19 -27.48 -43.79
N PRO A 280 4.53 -27.48 -43.77
CA PRO A 280 5.27 -28.51 -44.48
C PRO A 280 5.02 -29.83 -43.76
N LYS A 281 4.46 -30.82 -44.47
CA LYS A 281 4.30 -32.19 -43.99
C LYS A 281 5.62 -32.67 -43.37
N PRO A 282 5.64 -33.16 -42.11
CA PRO A 282 6.83 -33.74 -41.54
C PRO A 282 7.22 -34.95 -42.40
N ALA A 283 8.42 -34.92 -42.94
CA ALA A 283 9.03 -36.14 -43.47
C ALA A 283 9.16 -37.12 -42.29
N PRO A 284 8.86 -38.41 -42.50
CA PRO A 284 8.97 -39.40 -41.42
C PRO A 284 10.42 -39.38 -40.91
N LEU A 285 10.56 -39.14 -39.60
CA LEU A 285 11.77 -39.45 -38.87
C LEU A 285 12.06 -40.94 -39.12
N PRO A 286 13.27 -41.32 -39.60
CA PRO A 286 13.64 -42.71 -39.61
C PRO A 286 13.73 -43.16 -38.15
N ASP A 287 12.78 -44.00 -37.75
CA ASP A 287 12.83 -44.75 -36.49
C ASP A 287 14.17 -45.47 -36.40
N ALA A 288 14.80 -45.34 -35.23
CA ALA A 288 15.82 -46.22 -34.69
C ALA A 288 16.80 -46.82 -35.72
N ILE A 289 17.80 -46.04 -36.14
CA ILE A 289 19.08 -46.65 -36.45
C ILE A 289 19.77 -46.84 -35.10
N GLU A 290 19.53 -48.01 -34.51
CA GLU A 290 20.47 -48.60 -33.55
C GLU A 290 21.86 -48.42 -34.15
N ASP A 291 22.78 -47.78 -33.42
CA ASP A 291 24.19 -47.74 -33.76
C ASP A 291 24.72 -49.16 -34.01
N PRO A 292 25.35 -49.43 -35.18
CA PRO A 292 26.39 -50.43 -35.18
C PRO A 292 27.56 -50.01 -36.08
N ILE A 293 27.93 -48.72 -36.16
CA ILE A 293 29.12 -48.31 -36.92
C ILE A 293 29.84 -47.14 -36.24
N MET A 294 30.19 -47.31 -34.96
CA MET A 294 31.19 -46.48 -34.28
C MET A 294 32.38 -47.30 -33.75
N VAL A 295 32.57 -48.54 -34.23
CA VAL A 295 33.66 -49.43 -33.78
C VAL A 295 34.66 -49.83 -34.90
N GLU A 296 34.41 -49.55 -36.18
CA GLU A 296 35.25 -50.13 -37.26
C GLU A 296 36.06 -49.15 -38.13
N LEU A 297 36.26 -47.90 -37.70
CA LEU A 297 37.12 -46.94 -38.42
C LEU A 297 38.36 -46.47 -37.65
N ALA A 298 38.60 -47.01 -36.45
CA ALA A 298 39.83 -46.75 -35.69
C ALA A 298 40.92 -47.82 -35.87
N ASN A 299 40.62 -48.96 -36.50
CA ASN A 299 41.56 -50.10 -36.59
C ASN A 299 42.11 -50.42 -37.99
N ASP A 300 41.74 -49.69 -39.04
CA ASP A 300 42.25 -49.96 -40.41
C ASP A 300 43.34 -48.99 -40.86
N LYS A 301 44.26 -48.65 -39.94
CA LYS A 301 45.56 -47.99 -40.26
C LYS A 301 46.66 -49.00 -40.62
N SER A 302 46.32 -50.28 -40.78
CA SER A 302 47.27 -51.32 -41.17
C SER A 302 46.82 -51.94 -42.49
N GLN A 303 47.70 -51.94 -43.49
CA GLN A 303 47.55 -52.64 -44.79
C GLN A 303 46.60 -52.02 -45.84
N ARG A 304 46.95 -50.84 -46.34
CA ARG A 304 46.90 -50.60 -47.81
C ARG A 304 48.27 -50.19 -48.33
N GLN A 305 49.24 -51.10 -48.20
CA GLN A 305 50.31 -51.21 -49.19
C GLN A 305 49.67 -51.78 -50.46
N THR A 306 49.06 -50.94 -51.28
CA THR A 306 48.87 -51.27 -52.69
C THR A 306 50.24 -51.19 -53.36
N SER A 307 50.99 -52.29 -53.25
CA SER A 307 52.08 -52.63 -54.17
C SER A 307 51.47 -52.78 -55.56
N PHE A 308 51.36 -51.67 -56.29
CA PHE A 308 51.12 -51.72 -57.73
C PHE A 308 52.41 -52.25 -58.36
N HIS A 309 52.43 -53.56 -58.64
CA HIS A 309 53.51 -54.22 -59.38
C HIS A 309 53.47 -53.74 -60.84
N MET A 310 54.14 -52.63 -61.15
CA MET A 310 54.50 -52.23 -62.53
C MET A 310 55.64 -53.13 -63.04
N LYS A 311 55.39 -54.44 -63.21
CA LYS A 311 56.41 -55.38 -63.71
C LYS A 311 56.24 -55.84 -65.16
N ASP A 312 55.12 -55.52 -65.82
CA ASP A 312 54.83 -56.05 -67.16
C ASP A 312 54.59 -55.01 -68.26
N LEU A 313 54.90 -53.73 -68.03
CA LEU A 313 54.92 -52.72 -69.10
C LEU A 313 56.37 -52.50 -69.56
N LYS A 314 56.83 -53.31 -70.52
CA LYS A 314 58.06 -53.02 -71.28
C LYS A 314 57.78 -51.90 -72.29
N LEU A 315 57.75 -50.66 -71.80
CA LEU A 315 57.87 -49.46 -72.64
C LEU A 315 59.37 -49.25 -72.91
N ASN A 316 59.76 -49.38 -74.17
CA ASN A 316 61.16 -49.30 -74.61
C ASN A 316 61.62 -47.85 -74.88
N ASP A 317 60.81 -46.84 -74.54
CA ASP A 317 61.14 -45.44 -74.76
C ASP A 317 61.22 -44.67 -73.41
N PRO A 318 62.40 -44.16 -72.99
CA PRO A 318 62.57 -43.46 -71.73
C PRO A 318 61.72 -42.18 -71.61
N ASP A 319 61.39 -41.54 -72.74
CA ASP A 319 60.62 -40.30 -72.77
C ASP A 319 59.14 -40.54 -72.42
N GLU A 320 58.53 -41.63 -72.91
CA GLU A 320 57.15 -42.01 -72.57
C GLU A 320 56.98 -42.35 -71.08
N MET A 321 58.01 -42.93 -70.45
CA MET A 321 58.00 -43.24 -69.01
C MET A 321 58.11 -41.97 -68.15
N SER A 322 58.78 -40.94 -68.66
CA SER A 322 58.87 -39.62 -67.99
C SER A 322 57.52 -38.90 -68.04
N GLU A 323 56.85 -38.88 -69.20
CA GLU A 323 55.52 -38.28 -69.37
C GLU A 323 54.47 -38.96 -68.47
N LEU A 324 54.45 -40.30 -68.45
CA LEU A 324 53.51 -41.07 -67.62
C LEU A 324 53.70 -40.80 -66.12
N LYS A 325 54.95 -40.62 -65.68
CA LYS A 325 55.28 -40.28 -64.28
C LYS A 325 54.81 -38.86 -63.93
N GLU A 326 54.95 -37.91 -64.84
CA GLU A 326 54.46 -36.54 -64.65
C GLU A 326 52.92 -36.51 -64.61
N GLU A 327 52.24 -37.25 -65.48
CA GLU A 327 50.79 -37.38 -65.49
C GLU A 327 50.26 -38.07 -64.22
N TYR A 328 50.96 -39.11 -63.73
CA TYR A 328 50.66 -39.75 -62.46
C TYR A 328 50.80 -38.78 -61.28
N LEU A 329 51.87 -37.98 -61.23
CA LEU A 329 52.06 -36.97 -60.20
C LEU A 329 50.94 -35.91 -60.23
N LYS A 330 50.58 -35.39 -61.40
CA LYS A 330 49.45 -34.45 -61.57
C LYS A 330 48.11 -35.07 -61.12
N SER A 331 47.88 -36.33 -61.43
CA SER A 331 46.66 -37.05 -61.03
C SER A 331 46.62 -37.28 -59.52
N LYS A 332 47.78 -37.58 -58.90
CA LYS A 332 47.91 -37.72 -57.45
C LYS A 332 47.66 -36.40 -56.73
N ASP A 333 48.19 -35.29 -57.24
CA ASP A 333 47.98 -33.96 -56.65
C ASP A 333 46.51 -33.55 -56.74
N LYS A 334 45.84 -33.78 -57.88
CA LYS A 334 44.38 -33.59 -58.00
C LYS A 334 43.58 -34.44 -57.03
N LEU A 335 43.99 -35.69 -56.80
CA LEU A 335 43.32 -36.56 -55.82
C LEU A 335 43.43 -36.01 -54.40
N LEU A 336 44.60 -35.47 -54.02
CA LEU A 336 44.79 -34.80 -52.73
C LEU A 336 43.90 -33.54 -52.62
N GLU A 337 43.84 -32.71 -53.67
CA GLU A 337 42.93 -31.55 -53.71
C GLU A 337 41.45 -31.94 -53.56
N TYR A 338 41.02 -33.04 -54.21
CA TYR A 338 39.67 -33.55 -54.05
C TYR A 338 39.39 -34.11 -52.65
N GLU A 339 40.39 -34.77 -52.03
CA GLU A 339 40.28 -35.26 -50.65
C GLU A 339 40.09 -34.09 -49.67
N ASP A 340 40.89 -33.03 -49.80
CA ASP A 340 40.76 -31.79 -49.01
C ASP A 340 39.39 -31.13 -49.20
N LEU A 341 38.90 -31.07 -50.44
CA LEU A 341 37.59 -30.51 -50.76
C LEU A 341 36.45 -31.34 -50.15
N ILE A 342 36.55 -32.67 -50.18
CA ILE A 342 35.58 -33.56 -49.53
C ILE A 342 35.59 -33.34 -48.01
N HIS A 343 36.76 -33.20 -47.39
CA HIS A 343 36.87 -32.90 -45.97
C HIS A 343 36.24 -31.55 -45.62
N MET A 344 36.44 -30.53 -46.46
CA MET A 344 35.82 -29.21 -46.31
C MET A 344 34.29 -29.30 -46.37
N TYR A 345 33.74 -29.99 -47.36
CA TYR A 345 32.28 -30.16 -47.49
C TYR A 345 31.67 -30.98 -46.36
N LYS A 346 32.37 -32.00 -45.85
CA LYS A 346 31.94 -32.73 -44.65
C LYS A 346 31.86 -31.82 -43.43
N ALA A 347 32.86 -30.95 -43.24
CA ALA A 347 32.87 -29.99 -42.15
C ALA A 347 31.74 -28.94 -42.30
N ASP A 348 31.48 -28.46 -43.52
CA ASP A 348 30.36 -27.55 -43.80
C ASP A 348 29.00 -28.18 -43.54
N LEU A 349 28.81 -29.43 -43.97
CA LEU A 349 27.58 -30.17 -43.72
C LEU A 349 27.34 -30.36 -42.22
N ALA A 350 28.36 -30.75 -41.45
CA ALA A 350 28.27 -30.87 -40.00
C ALA A 350 27.90 -29.52 -39.34
N ARG A 351 28.52 -28.41 -39.79
CA ARG A 351 28.18 -27.06 -39.31
C ARG A 351 26.74 -26.67 -39.62
N LEU A 352 26.23 -27.01 -40.80
CA LEU A 352 24.85 -26.73 -41.19
C LEU A 352 23.85 -27.58 -40.39
N GLN A 353 24.17 -28.84 -40.12
CA GLN A 353 23.35 -29.72 -39.28
C GLN A 353 23.23 -29.19 -37.85
N ILE A 354 24.32 -28.71 -37.26
CA ILE A 354 24.30 -28.07 -35.94
C ILE A 354 23.41 -26.81 -35.95
N LYS A 355 23.60 -25.92 -36.93
CA LYS A 355 22.77 -24.70 -37.05
C LYS A 355 21.28 -25.01 -37.24
N TYR A 356 20.97 -26.08 -37.96
CA TYR A 356 19.58 -26.51 -38.15
C TYR A 356 18.96 -26.97 -36.82
N LEU A 357 19.69 -27.76 -36.01
CA LEU A 357 19.23 -28.18 -34.69
C LEU A 357 19.03 -26.97 -33.75
N GLU A 358 19.99 -26.05 -33.70
CA GLU A 358 19.89 -24.81 -32.94
C GLU A 358 18.63 -24.00 -33.34
N ALA A 359 18.35 -23.89 -34.64
CA ALA A 359 17.17 -23.18 -35.13
C ALA A 359 15.84 -23.88 -34.80
N VAL A 360 15.83 -25.22 -34.73
CA VAL A 360 14.66 -26.00 -34.30
C VAL A 360 14.41 -25.83 -32.80
N GLU A 361 15.47 -25.86 -31.98
CA GLU A 361 15.38 -25.60 -30.54
C GLU A 361 14.85 -24.17 -30.27
N GLU A 362 15.42 -23.15 -30.93
CA GLU A 362 14.96 -21.77 -30.79
C GLU A 362 13.48 -21.61 -31.20
N ARG A 363 13.05 -22.31 -32.26
CA ARG A 363 11.64 -22.29 -32.70
C ARG A 363 10.71 -22.87 -31.62
N GLU A 364 11.06 -23.99 -31.00
CA GLU A 364 10.22 -24.60 -29.96
C GLU A 364 10.21 -23.74 -28.69
N GLU A 365 11.33 -23.13 -28.31
CA GLU A 365 11.38 -22.16 -27.21
C GLU A 365 10.45 -20.96 -27.45
N ILE A 366 10.48 -20.39 -28.67
CA ILE A 366 9.59 -19.29 -29.06
C ILE A 366 8.13 -19.73 -29.00
N LYS A 367 7.80 -20.94 -29.44
CA LYS A 367 6.45 -21.50 -29.40
C LYS A 367 5.95 -21.68 -27.96
N CYS A 368 6.74 -22.32 -27.08
CA CYS A 368 6.40 -22.45 -25.66
C CYS A 368 6.20 -21.08 -24.99
N ARG A 369 7.02 -20.08 -25.36
CA ARG A 369 6.88 -18.72 -24.86
C ARG A 369 5.60 -18.05 -25.37
N ALA A 370 5.22 -18.25 -26.63
CA ALA A 370 3.99 -17.72 -27.20
C ALA A 370 2.74 -18.32 -26.53
N GLU A 371 2.73 -19.62 -26.28
CA GLU A 371 1.65 -20.31 -25.56
C GLU A 371 1.52 -19.81 -24.11
N SER A 372 2.64 -19.67 -23.41
CA SER A 372 2.68 -19.10 -22.06
C SER A 372 2.11 -17.68 -22.03
N LEU A 373 2.53 -16.82 -22.98
CA LEU A 373 1.99 -15.45 -23.11
C LEU A 373 0.49 -15.44 -23.45
N GLY A 374 0.02 -16.35 -24.31
CA GLY A 374 -1.41 -16.50 -24.62
C GLY A 374 -2.23 -16.87 -23.38
N SER A 375 -1.73 -17.80 -22.56
CA SER A 375 -2.37 -18.17 -21.29
C SER A 375 -2.38 -17.03 -20.26
N ALA A 376 -1.33 -16.19 -20.23
CA ALA A 376 -1.28 -15.03 -19.36
C ALA A 376 -2.22 -13.90 -19.82
N ASN A 377 -2.36 -13.73 -21.14
CA ASN A 377 -3.26 -12.72 -21.71
C ASN A 377 -4.73 -13.07 -21.45
N THR A 378 -5.11 -14.33 -21.66
CA THR A 378 -6.48 -14.80 -21.35
C THR A 378 -6.84 -14.64 -19.87
N LYS A 379 -5.91 -14.94 -18.95
CA LYS A 379 -6.09 -14.66 -17.52
C LYS A 379 -6.30 -13.17 -17.24
N SER A 380 -5.46 -12.31 -17.82
CA SER A 380 -5.59 -10.86 -17.69
C SER A 380 -6.93 -10.34 -18.21
N GLU A 381 -7.41 -10.87 -19.34
CA GLU A 381 -8.71 -10.53 -19.91
C GLU A 381 -9.87 -10.93 -18.99
N THR A 382 -9.82 -12.12 -18.38
CA THR A 382 -10.84 -12.53 -17.39
C THR A 382 -10.83 -11.63 -16.16
N THR A 383 -9.67 -11.28 -15.62
CA THR A 383 -9.57 -10.35 -14.48
C THR A 383 -10.11 -8.97 -14.81
N ILE A 384 -9.86 -8.46 -16.02
CA ILE A 384 -10.42 -7.17 -16.47
C ILE A 384 -11.96 -7.24 -16.51
N GLN A 385 -12.54 -8.33 -16.99
CA GLN A 385 -14.00 -8.51 -17.02
C GLN A 385 -14.59 -8.55 -15.60
N ASP A 386 -13.96 -9.28 -14.67
CA ASP A 386 -14.41 -9.36 -13.28
C ASP A 386 -14.37 -7.99 -12.58
N VAL A 387 -13.30 -7.22 -12.79
CA VAL A 387 -13.17 -5.86 -12.25
C VAL A 387 -14.23 -4.94 -12.85
N GLN A 388 -14.50 -5.03 -14.15
CA GLN A 388 -15.57 -4.25 -14.80
C GLN A 388 -16.95 -4.56 -14.22
N GLU A 389 -17.24 -5.83 -13.90
CA GLU A 389 -18.49 -6.21 -13.25
C GLU A 389 -18.58 -5.66 -11.82
N LYS A 390 -17.48 -5.71 -11.06
CA LYS A 390 -17.40 -5.14 -9.71
C LYS A 390 -17.63 -3.62 -9.73
N CYS A 391 -17.04 -2.90 -10.69
CA CYS A 391 -17.28 -1.46 -10.86
C CYS A 391 -18.76 -1.16 -11.12
N LYS A 392 -19.43 -1.91 -12.01
CA LYS A 392 -20.86 -1.74 -12.26
C LYS A 392 -21.71 -1.97 -11.01
N LYS A 393 -21.36 -2.95 -10.17
CA LYS A 393 -22.05 -3.19 -8.90
C LYS A 393 -21.90 -2.01 -7.95
N LEU A 394 -20.69 -1.47 -7.81
CA LEU A 394 -20.41 -0.29 -6.97
C LEU A 394 -21.11 0.97 -7.49
N GLU A 395 -21.20 1.17 -8.80
CA GLU A 395 -21.95 2.29 -9.40
C GLU A 395 -23.44 2.22 -9.05
N ASN A 396 -24.03 1.02 -9.10
CA ASN A 396 -25.43 0.82 -8.72
C ASN A 396 -25.65 1.04 -7.21
N GLU A 397 -24.73 0.56 -6.36
CA GLU A 397 -24.79 0.79 -4.90
C GLU A 397 -24.67 2.28 -4.56
N LYS A 398 -23.75 2.99 -5.22
CA LYS A 398 -23.62 4.44 -5.09
C LYS A 398 -24.91 5.18 -5.47
N ALA A 399 -25.56 4.77 -6.57
CA ALA A 399 -26.83 5.35 -6.96
C ALA A 399 -27.92 5.11 -5.89
N SER A 400 -28.01 3.90 -5.35
CA SER A 400 -28.95 3.56 -4.27
C SER A 400 -28.71 4.39 -3.01
N LEU A 401 -27.45 4.56 -2.58
CA LEU A 401 -27.11 5.35 -1.40
C LEU A 401 -27.43 6.84 -1.59
N LEU A 402 -27.27 7.37 -2.81
CA LEU A 402 -27.64 8.75 -3.12
C LEU A 402 -29.17 8.97 -3.01
N GLU A 403 -29.98 8.01 -3.45
CA GLU A 403 -31.43 8.04 -3.27
C GLU A 403 -31.82 8.02 -1.78
N GLU A 404 -31.15 7.18 -0.98
CA GLU A 404 -31.38 7.11 0.46
C GLU A 404 -31.01 8.41 1.19
N ILE A 405 -29.86 9.00 0.84
CA ILE A 405 -29.45 10.32 1.38
C ILE A 405 -30.49 11.39 1.07
N GLU A 406 -31.05 11.40 -0.15
CA GLU A 406 -32.06 12.38 -0.54
C GLU A 406 -33.38 12.16 0.21
N ALA A 407 -33.77 10.91 0.44
CA ALA A 407 -34.91 10.56 1.28
C ALA A 407 -34.73 11.07 2.72
N PHE A 408 -33.55 10.88 3.32
CA PHE A 408 -33.25 11.39 4.67
C PHE A 408 -33.25 12.91 4.74
N LYS A 409 -32.74 13.62 3.72
CA LYS A 409 -32.84 15.09 3.66
C LYS A 409 -34.28 15.55 3.64
N SER A 410 -35.13 14.90 2.83
CA SER A 410 -36.56 15.20 2.76
C SER A 410 -37.24 14.99 4.12
N GLN A 411 -36.98 13.86 4.78
CA GLN A 411 -37.50 13.56 6.11
C GLN A 411 -37.04 14.60 7.15
N ASN A 412 -35.76 14.96 7.15
CA ASN A 412 -35.22 15.99 8.04
C ASN A 412 -35.88 17.36 7.81
N ASN A 413 -36.22 17.68 6.56
CA ASN A 413 -36.92 18.92 6.25
C ASN A 413 -38.35 18.91 6.81
N CYS A 414 -39.08 17.80 6.67
CA CYS A 414 -40.39 17.62 7.30
C CYS A 414 -40.32 17.79 8.82
N LEU A 415 -39.36 17.13 9.48
CA LEU A 415 -39.17 17.24 10.93
C LEU A 415 -38.87 18.67 11.38
N LYS A 416 -38.04 19.41 10.63
CA LYS A 416 -37.77 20.84 10.93
C LYS A 416 -39.03 21.68 10.88
N ILE A 417 -39.89 21.46 9.88
CA ILE A 417 -41.18 22.17 9.77
C ILE A 417 -42.07 21.82 10.95
N THR A 418 -42.20 20.53 11.30
CA THR A 418 -43.02 20.08 12.44
C THR A 418 -42.52 20.64 13.77
N ILE A 419 -41.21 20.69 14.00
CA ILE A 419 -40.62 21.29 15.21
C ILE A 419 -40.98 22.78 15.28
N LYS A 420 -40.89 23.51 14.16
CA LYS A 420 -41.24 24.93 14.12
C LYS A 420 -42.72 25.15 14.45
N GLU A 421 -43.61 24.34 13.88
CA GLU A 421 -45.05 24.41 14.18
C GLU A 421 -45.34 24.11 15.66
N ALA A 422 -44.65 23.13 16.24
CA ALA A 422 -44.78 22.79 17.66
C ALA A 422 -44.30 23.93 18.57
N GLN A 423 -43.18 24.58 18.21
CA GLN A 423 -42.68 25.76 18.92
C GLN A 423 -43.65 26.94 18.86
N GLU A 424 -44.26 27.19 17.69
CA GLU A 424 -45.29 28.23 17.54
C GLU A 424 -46.54 27.95 18.38
N LYS A 425 -46.97 26.68 18.48
CA LYS A 425 -48.08 26.28 19.35
C LYS A 425 -47.74 26.41 20.83
N LEU A 426 -46.51 26.05 21.23
CA LEU A 426 -46.04 26.19 22.61
C LEU A 426 -46.06 27.66 23.04
N LEU A 427 -45.53 28.56 22.20
CA LEU A 427 -45.51 30.00 22.49
C LEU A 427 -46.93 30.57 22.66
N LYS A 428 -47.88 30.16 21.81
CA LYS A 428 -49.29 30.54 21.97
C LYS A 428 -49.90 30.02 23.28
N ALA A 429 -49.55 28.81 23.71
CA ALA A 429 -50.03 28.25 24.97
C ALA A 429 -49.44 29.01 26.17
N GLU A 430 -48.15 29.34 26.13
CA GLU A 430 -47.49 30.17 27.15
C GLU A 430 -48.12 31.57 27.25
N GLU A 431 -48.45 32.21 26.12
CA GLU A 431 -49.18 33.48 26.11
C GLU A 431 -50.57 33.37 26.77
N GLN A 432 -51.29 32.27 26.53
CA GLN A 432 -52.59 32.01 27.15
C GLN A 432 -52.47 31.77 28.66
N ILE A 433 -51.48 30.98 29.08
CA ILE A 433 -51.19 30.74 30.52
C ILE A 433 -50.94 32.08 31.22
N ASN A 434 -50.04 32.91 30.69
CA ASN A 434 -49.74 34.24 31.23
C ASN A 434 -51.01 35.12 31.31
N LYS A 435 -51.90 35.05 30.32
CA LYS A 435 -53.17 35.79 30.34
C LYS A 435 -54.10 35.31 31.46
N HIS A 436 -54.16 34.00 31.68
CA HIS A 436 -54.95 33.42 32.77
C HIS A 436 -54.37 33.72 34.15
N GLU A 437 -53.05 33.69 34.32
CA GLU A 437 -52.38 34.07 35.56
C GLU A 437 -52.73 35.49 35.97
N ARG A 438 -52.61 36.46 35.05
CA ARG A 438 -53.02 37.86 35.32
C ARG A 438 -54.51 38.01 35.68
N TYR A 439 -55.36 37.18 35.08
CA TYR A 439 -56.78 37.18 35.39
C TYR A 439 -57.06 36.62 36.79
N ILE A 440 -56.36 35.55 37.18
CA ILE A 440 -56.41 34.98 38.53
C ILE A 440 -55.94 36.01 39.56
N GLU A 441 -54.78 36.65 39.33
CA GLU A 441 -54.27 37.72 40.21
C GLU A 441 -55.30 38.85 40.40
N SER A 442 -55.99 39.25 39.32
CA SER A 442 -57.06 40.26 39.40
C SER A 442 -58.25 39.80 40.24
N ILE A 443 -58.62 38.53 40.18
CA ILE A 443 -59.70 37.96 41.01
C ILE A 443 -59.26 37.89 42.48
N GLU A 444 -58.02 37.47 42.75
CA GLU A 444 -57.48 37.39 44.10
C GLU A 444 -57.52 38.76 44.77
N VAL A 445 -57.04 39.81 44.10
CA VAL A 445 -57.12 41.20 44.58
C VAL A 445 -58.56 41.65 44.80
N MET A 446 -59.49 41.27 43.92
CA MET A 446 -60.91 41.59 44.10
C MET A 446 -61.52 40.89 45.32
N ASN A 447 -61.17 39.62 45.54
CA ASN A 447 -61.61 38.84 46.70
C ASN A 447 -61.04 39.39 48.01
N GLU A 448 -59.77 39.80 48.05
CA GLU A 448 -59.17 40.47 49.21
C GLU A 448 -59.93 41.75 49.55
N ASN A 449 -60.23 42.60 48.56
CA ASN A 449 -61.01 43.82 48.76
C ASN A 449 -62.43 43.54 49.28
N LEU A 450 -63.11 42.51 48.76
CA LEU A 450 -64.43 42.09 49.25
C LEU A 450 -64.36 41.59 50.69
N THR A 451 -63.30 40.85 51.05
CA THR A 451 -63.08 40.35 52.40
C THR A 451 -62.92 41.50 53.38
N LEU A 452 -62.06 42.48 53.07
CA LEU A 452 -61.90 43.70 53.87
C LEU A 452 -63.23 44.46 54.04
N LYS A 453 -64.00 44.61 52.96
CA LYS A 453 -65.29 45.32 53.00
C LYS A 453 -66.34 44.58 53.83
N ASN A 454 -66.32 43.25 53.79
CA ASN A 454 -67.17 42.41 54.64
C ASN A 454 -66.79 42.55 56.12
N GLU A 455 -65.49 42.59 56.45
CA GLU A 455 -65.01 42.86 57.80
C GLU A 455 -65.47 44.24 58.31
N GLU A 456 -65.33 45.29 57.49
CA GLU A 456 -65.82 46.63 57.81
C GLU A 456 -67.33 46.65 58.09
N LEU A 457 -68.12 45.96 57.26
CA LEU A 457 -69.58 45.85 57.43
C LEU A 457 -69.93 45.10 58.70
N MET A 458 -69.25 43.98 58.99
CA MET A 458 -69.44 43.23 60.23
C MET A 458 -69.14 44.08 61.46
N GLN A 459 -68.10 44.91 61.40
CA GLN A 459 -67.77 45.83 62.48
C GLN A 459 -68.83 46.93 62.64
N LYS A 460 -69.36 47.49 61.54
CA LYS A 460 -70.50 48.41 61.57
C LYS A 460 -71.76 47.78 62.16
N ILE A 461 -72.08 46.53 61.79
CA ILE A 461 -73.21 45.78 62.34
C ILE A 461 -73.02 45.57 63.85
N LYS A 462 -71.83 45.13 64.28
CA LYS A 462 -71.50 44.96 65.69
C LYS A 462 -71.69 46.27 66.47
N ASN A 463 -71.18 47.39 65.95
CA ASN A 463 -71.34 48.71 66.56
C ASN A 463 -72.83 49.15 66.65
N ALA A 464 -73.61 48.91 65.59
CA ALA A 464 -75.05 49.22 65.58
C ALA A 464 -75.85 48.32 66.55
N SER A 465 -75.45 47.06 66.71
CA SER A 465 -76.07 46.13 67.66
C SER A 465 -75.77 46.52 69.12
N THR A 466 -74.57 47.02 69.42
CA THR A 466 -74.24 47.61 70.72
C THR A 466 -74.98 48.91 70.98
N GLN A 467 -75.29 49.71 69.94
CA GLN A 467 -76.14 50.90 70.06
C GLN A 467 -77.62 50.57 70.31
N LYS A 468 -78.15 49.50 69.69
CA LYS A 468 -79.52 49.00 69.95
C LYS A 468 -79.66 48.30 71.30
N GLY A 469 -78.58 47.75 71.87
CA GLY A 469 -78.55 47.20 73.23
C GLY A 469 -78.78 48.23 74.34
N SER A 470 -78.65 49.52 74.03
CA SER A 470 -78.91 50.65 74.94
C SER A 470 -80.31 51.29 74.79
N GLU A 471 -81.16 50.85 73.85
CA GLU A 471 -82.44 51.52 73.57
C GLU A 471 -83.70 50.64 73.52
N LYS A 472 -83.65 49.33 73.85
CA LYS A 472 -84.88 48.54 74.05
C LYS A 472 -84.78 47.52 75.18
N GLN A 473 -85.03 47.98 76.41
CA GLN A 473 -86.06 47.33 77.23
C GLN A 473 -87.43 47.65 76.60
N GLU A 474 -88.33 46.68 76.57
CA GLU A 474 -89.70 46.73 76.01
C GLU A 474 -89.82 46.54 74.47
N LEU A 475 -90.00 45.30 74.02
CA LEU A 475 -91.34 44.74 73.77
C LEU A 475 -91.24 43.28 73.31
N ASN A 476 -92.18 42.48 73.82
CA ASN A 476 -92.35 41.04 73.64
C ASN A 476 -92.78 40.59 72.22
N ASN A 477 -92.47 39.32 71.96
CA ASN A 477 -93.20 38.29 71.20
C ASN A 477 -93.78 38.64 69.81
N GLU A 478 -93.35 37.90 68.78
CA GLU A 478 -94.20 36.89 68.11
C GLU A 478 -93.40 36.09 67.06
N ILE A 479 -93.67 34.78 67.04
CA ILE A 479 -93.19 33.78 66.07
C ILE A 479 -94.01 33.94 64.77
N PRO A 480 -93.40 33.93 63.58
CA PRO A 480 -93.60 32.80 62.65
C PRO A 480 -92.30 32.48 61.87
N GLY A 481 -91.90 31.22 61.76
CA GLY A 481 -92.37 30.33 60.70
C GLY A 481 -91.16 29.90 59.84
N PRO A 482 -91.13 28.67 59.31
CA PRO A 482 -89.92 28.09 58.73
C PRO A 482 -89.57 28.74 57.39
N ILE A 483 -88.31 29.17 57.24
CA ILE A 483 -87.77 29.70 55.98
C ILE A 483 -87.55 28.53 55.01
N PRO A 484 -87.89 28.66 53.72
CA PRO A 484 -87.94 27.55 52.78
C PRO A 484 -86.57 26.96 52.53
N GLN A 485 -86.54 25.63 52.39
CA GLN A 485 -85.42 24.91 51.78
C GLN A 485 -85.16 25.52 50.39
N LEU A 486 -83.98 26.11 50.20
CA LEU A 486 -83.44 26.32 48.87
C LEU A 486 -83.11 24.94 48.31
N GLU A 487 -84.01 24.41 47.48
CA GLU A 487 -83.69 23.38 46.52
C GLU A 487 -82.48 23.86 45.72
N ILE A 488 -81.34 23.22 45.96
CA ILE A 488 -80.24 23.17 45.01
C ILE A 488 -80.81 22.40 43.83
N HIS A 489 -81.40 23.11 42.87
CA HIS A 489 -81.56 22.55 41.54
C HIS A 489 -80.16 22.17 41.06
N PRO A 490 -79.90 20.90 40.68
CA PRO A 490 -78.73 20.61 39.87
C PRO A 490 -78.91 21.43 38.61
N GLN A 491 -78.07 22.44 38.41
CA GLN A 491 -77.95 23.01 37.08
C GLN A 491 -77.57 21.86 36.17
N GLU A 492 -78.45 21.66 35.19
CA GLU A 492 -78.27 20.78 34.06
C GLU A 492 -76.79 20.77 33.69
N GLU A 493 -76.24 19.55 33.64
CA GLU A 493 -75.19 19.21 32.71
C GLU A 493 -75.61 19.80 31.35
N GLN A 494 -75.14 21.01 31.05
CA GLN A 494 -74.77 21.30 29.68
C GLN A 494 -73.69 20.29 29.39
N LYS A 495 -74.12 19.18 28.81
CA LYS A 495 -73.43 18.54 27.71
C LYS A 495 -73.05 19.67 26.74
N GLU A 496 -71.96 20.38 27.04
CA GLU A 496 -71.04 20.69 25.99
C GLU A 496 -70.76 19.32 25.38
N GLU A 497 -71.33 19.12 24.19
CA GLU A 497 -70.72 18.27 23.20
C GLU A 497 -69.23 18.53 23.34
N VAL A 498 -68.55 17.57 23.98
CA VAL A 498 -67.17 17.27 23.66
C VAL A 498 -67.25 17.02 22.17
N SER A 499 -67.13 18.10 21.39
CA SER A 499 -66.81 18.06 19.99
C SER A 499 -65.66 17.10 20.02
N THR A 500 -65.90 15.92 19.45
CA THR A 500 -64.92 14.88 19.28
C THR A 500 -63.70 15.59 18.75
N VAL A 501 -62.76 15.90 19.65
CA VAL A 501 -61.41 16.31 19.30
C VAL A 501 -60.99 15.08 18.54
N LYS A 502 -61.03 15.21 17.20
CA LYS A 502 -60.49 14.20 16.29
C LYS A 502 -59.16 13.85 16.91
N SER A 503 -59.12 12.65 17.47
CA SER A 503 -57.97 12.11 18.17
C SER A 503 -56.78 12.45 17.29
N ASP A 504 -55.93 13.33 17.81
CA ASP A 504 -54.71 13.74 17.15
C ASP A 504 -54.03 12.46 16.66
N PRO A 505 -53.66 12.32 15.37
CA PRO A 505 -53.04 11.10 14.85
C PRO A 505 -51.65 10.81 15.45
N TRP A 506 -51.27 11.56 16.48
CA TRP A 506 -50.00 11.56 17.18
C TRP A 506 -50.12 11.11 18.65
N GLY A 507 -51.24 10.50 19.05
CA GLY A 507 -51.33 9.76 20.30
C GLY A 507 -50.32 8.60 20.38
N ILE A 508 -50.32 7.88 21.50
CA ILE A 508 -49.39 6.77 21.82
C ILE A 508 -49.18 5.78 20.65
N ASP A 509 -50.18 5.61 19.78
CA ASP A 509 -50.13 4.81 18.56
C ASP A 509 -49.17 5.33 17.47
N GLY A 510 -48.97 6.64 17.34
CA GLY A 510 -48.00 7.23 16.40
C GLY A 510 -46.54 7.01 16.83
N ILE A 511 -46.29 6.98 18.14
CA ILE A 511 -44.98 6.64 18.70
C ILE A 511 -44.72 5.13 18.58
N GLN A 512 -45.75 4.28 18.74
CA GLN A 512 -45.66 2.83 18.48
C GLN A 512 -45.44 2.50 17.00
N TRP A 513 -46.05 3.26 16.07
CA TRP A 513 -45.83 3.10 14.63
C TRP A 513 -44.38 3.41 14.21
N LEU A 514 -43.79 4.49 14.76
CA LEU A 514 -42.38 4.82 14.51
C LEU A 514 -41.41 3.79 15.10
N THR A 515 -41.72 3.20 16.26
CA THR A 515 -40.86 2.17 16.87
C THR A 515 -40.97 0.80 16.19
N GLN A 516 -42.10 0.46 15.57
CA GLN A 516 -42.22 -0.77 14.77
C GLN A 516 -41.47 -0.70 13.43
N LYS A 517 -41.32 0.48 12.83
CA LYS A 517 -40.65 0.64 11.53
C LYS A 517 -39.11 0.67 11.60
N TRP A 518 -38.53 0.83 12.80
CA TRP A 518 -37.08 0.87 13.05
C TRP A 518 -36.48 -0.50 13.45
N LYS A 519 -37.25 -1.58 13.30
CA LYS A 519 -36.83 -2.97 13.61
C LYS A 519 -36.61 -3.87 12.38
N LEU A 520 -36.47 -3.28 11.19
CA LEU A 520 -36.00 -3.92 9.96
C LEU A 520 -34.74 -3.20 9.50
#